data_AF-A0A8J4VAM8-F1
#
_entry.id   AF-A0A8J4VAM8-F1
#
_cell.length_a   1.000
_cell.length_b   1.000
_cell.length_c   1.000
_cell.angle_alpha   90.00
_cell.angle_beta   90.00
_cell.angle_gamma   90.00
#
_symmetry.space_group_name_H-M   'P 1'
#
loop_
_entity.id
_entity.type
_entity.pdbx_description
1 polymer ?
#
loop_
_entity_poly.entity_id
_entity_poly.type
_entity_poly.pdbx_seq_one_letter_code
_entity_poly.pdbx_strand_id
1 'polypeptide(L)'
;MAMLEDAHRVLKPDGIFISISFGQPHFRRPLFDSPKFTWSVEWNTFGDAFHYFFYVLKKGRRSLDGKVSSERVQPPSISLLHKTAILV
;
A
#
# COMPACT_ATOMS: atom_id res chain seq x y z
N MET A 1 -9.41 -11.08 -9.26
CA MET A 1 -9.07 -10.60 -7.90
C MET A 1 -10.22 -9.71 -7.42
N ALA A 2 -11.32 -10.30 -6.92
CA ALA A 2 -12.52 -9.53 -6.59
C ALA A 2 -12.26 -8.48 -5.48
N MET A 3 -11.48 -8.83 -4.45
CA MET A 3 -11.22 -7.97 -3.31
C MET A 3 -10.57 -6.61 -3.67
N LEU A 4 -9.54 -6.59 -4.53
CA LEU A 4 -8.87 -5.34 -4.91
C LEU A 4 -9.74 -4.48 -5.82
N GLU A 5 -10.54 -5.11 -6.68
CA GLU A 5 -11.52 -4.41 -7.53
C GLU A 5 -12.62 -3.77 -6.68
N ASP A 6 -13.15 -4.48 -5.68
CA ASP A 6 -14.12 -3.93 -4.74
C ASP A 6 -13.55 -2.81 -3.87
N ALA A 7 -12.33 -3.00 -3.33
CA ALA A 7 -11.64 -1.95 -2.57
C ALA A 7 -11.44 -0.69 -3.43
N HIS A 8 -10.95 -0.85 -4.66
CA HIS A 8 -10.77 0.27 -5.58
C HIS A 8 -12.11 0.96 -5.89
N ARG A 9 -13.20 0.20 -6.11
CA ARG A 9 -14.54 0.73 -6.41
C ARG A 9 -15.08 1.60 -5.27
N VAL A 10 -14.99 1.15 -4.02
CA VAL A 10 -15.59 1.85 -2.87
C VAL A 10 -14.77 3.06 -2.39
N LEU A 11 -13.49 3.15 -2.75
CA LEU A 11 -12.68 4.33 -2.45
C LEU A 11 -13.24 5.57 -3.15
N LYS A 12 -13.40 6.66 -2.39
CA LYS A 12 -13.65 7.99 -2.95
C LYS A 12 -12.52 8.43 -3.89
N PRO A 13 -12.75 9.43 -4.77
CA PRO A 13 -11.66 10.12 -5.46
C PRO A 13 -10.59 10.58 -4.46
N ASP A 14 -9.31 10.41 -4.81
CA ASP A 14 -8.15 10.62 -3.92
C ASP A 14 -8.15 9.78 -2.62
N GLY A 15 -8.96 8.72 -2.54
CA GLY A 15 -8.96 7.79 -1.42
C GLY A 15 -7.65 7.00 -1.30
N ILE A 16 -7.30 6.62 -0.07
CA ILE A 16 -6.09 5.88 0.24
C ILE A 16 -6.46 4.47 0.70
N PHE A 17 -5.86 3.46 0.10
CA PHE A 17 -5.91 2.07 0.55
C PHE A 17 -4.55 1.66 1.10
N ILE A 18 -4.52 1.10 2.29
CA ILE A 18 -3.30 0.64 2.96
C ILE A 18 -3.33 -0.87 3.06
N SER A 19 -2.31 -1.55 2.53
CA SER A 19 -2.15 -2.99 2.66
C SER A 19 -0.89 -3.30 3.47
N ILE A 20 -1.02 -4.06 4.56
CA ILE A 20 0.11 -4.50 5.39
C ILE A 20 0.24 -6.02 5.24
N SER A 21 1.46 -6.49 4.95
CA SER A 21 1.70 -7.90 4.64
C SER A 21 3.17 -8.26 4.77
N PHE A 22 3.47 -9.52 5.08
CA PHE A 22 4.82 -10.09 4.97
C PHE A 22 5.29 -10.28 3.52
N GLY A 23 4.35 -10.34 2.58
CA GLY A 23 4.63 -10.47 1.15
C GLY A 23 5.50 -9.34 0.60
N GLN A 24 6.63 -9.73 0.01
CA GLN A 24 7.62 -8.83 -0.57
C GLN A 24 7.06 -8.07 -1.79
N PRO A 25 7.61 -6.87 -2.10
CA PRO A 25 7.14 -6.03 -3.20
C PRO A 25 7.17 -6.71 -4.56
N HIS A 26 8.15 -7.59 -4.80
CA HIS A 26 8.28 -8.35 -6.05
C HIS A 26 7.03 -9.19 -6.37
N PHE A 27 6.32 -9.71 -5.35
CA PHE A 27 5.11 -10.50 -5.54
C PHE A 27 3.82 -9.68 -5.42
N ARG A 28 3.83 -8.65 -4.55
CA ARG A 28 2.63 -7.86 -4.26
C ARG A 28 2.39 -6.75 -5.28
N ARG A 29 3.45 -6.07 -5.75
CA ARG A 29 3.32 -4.94 -6.69
C ARG A 29 2.60 -5.30 -7.99
N PRO A 30 2.88 -6.45 -8.65
CA PRO A 30 2.16 -6.81 -9.87
C PRO A 30 0.64 -6.91 -9.69
N LEU A 31 0.16 -7.22 -8.48
CA LEU A 31 -1.27 -7.25 -8.16
C LEU A 31 -1.88 -5.85 -8.15
N PHE A 32 -1.13 -4.86 -7.66
CA PHE A 32 -1.56 -3.47 -7.52
C PHE A 32 -1.37 -2.65 -8.79
N ASP A 33 -0.34 -2.94 -9.59
CA ASP A 33 0.03 -2.22 -10.81
C ASP A 33 -0.82 -2.61 -12.04
N SER A 34 -1.81 -3.49 -11.87
CA SER A 34 -2.75 -3.89 -12.93
C SER A 34 -3.34 -2.67 -13.65
N PRO A 35 -3.46 -2.68 -14.99
CA PRO A 35 -4.02 -1.57 -15.77
C PRO A 35 -5.47 -1.20 -15.39
N LYS A 36 -6.17 -2.11 -14.70
CA LYS A 36 -7.52 -1.89 -14.19
C LYS A 36 -7.58 -0.84 -13.07
N PHE A 37 -6.47 -0.61 -12.37
CA PHE A 37 -6.43 0.31 -11.24
C PHE A 37 -5.82 1.65 -11.61
N THR A 38 -6.39 2.71 -11.04
CA THR A 38 -5.96 4.10 -11.25
C THR A 38 -5.13 4.65 -10.08
N TRP A 39 -4.81 3.82 -9.09
CA TRP A 39 -4.02 4.25 -7.95
C TRP A 39 -2.52 4.30 -8.25
N SER A 40 -1.76 5.17 -7.57
CA SER A 40 -0.32 4.99 -7.42
C SER A 40 -0.04 3.96 -6.34
N VAL A 41 1.14 3.36 -6.35
CA VAL A 41 1.57 2.37 -5.35
C VAL A 41 2.91 2.80 -4.77
N GLU A 42 2.92 3.11 -3.48
CA GLU A 42 4.12 3.35 -2.69
C GLU A 42 4.24 2.22 -1.66
N TRP A 43 5.45 1.84 -1.27
CA TRP A 43 5.62 0.88 -0.18
C TRP A 43 6.88 1.17 0.61
N ASN A 44 6.87 0.73 1.86
CA ASN A 44 8.03 0.79 2.73
C ASN A 44 7.94 -0.35 3.76
N THR A 45 8.98 -0.54 4.57
CA THR A 45 9.06 -1.58 5.59
C THR A 45 8.97 -0.99 6.99
N PHE A 46 8.42 -1.76 7.94
CA PHE A 46 8.49 -1.41 9.36
C PHE A 46 8.77 -2.64 10.24
N GLY A 47 9.42 -2.41 11.38
CA GLY A 47 9.83 -3.44 12.36
C GLY A 47 11.31 -3.81 12.28
N ASP A 48 11.93 -4.05 13.44
CA ASP A 48 13.36 -4.34 13.61
C ASP A 48 13.73 -5.83 13.47
N ALA A 49 12.76 -6.75 13.60
CA ALA A 49 13.01 -8.21 13.58
C ALA A 49 12.11 -8.99 12.62
N PHE A 50 11.03 -8.36 12.12
CA PHE A 50 10.14 -8.92 11.12
C PHE A 50 9.71 -7.77 10.20
N HIS A 51 10.34 -7.64 9.03
CA HIS A 51 10.04 -6.55 8.11
C HIS A 51 8.67 -6.78 7.45
N TYR A 52 7.64 -6.20 8.04
CA TYR A 52 6.36 -6.05 7.36
C TYR A 52 6.51 -5.03 6.24
N PHE A 53 5.85 -5.29 5.12
CA PHE A 53 5.70 -4.32 4.04
C PHE A 53 4.36 -3.64 4.19
N PHE A 54 4.36 -2.31 4.22
CA PHE A 54 3.14 -1.52 4.11
C PHE A 54 3.10 -0.85 2.74
N TYR A 55 2.00 -1.05 2.02
CA TYR A 55 1.73 -0.51 0.71
C TYR A 55 0.68 0.59 0.85
N VAL A 56 0.96 1.77 0.34
CA VAL A 56 0.07 2.93 0.31
C VAL A 56 -0.39 3.13 -1.13
N LEU A 57 -1.67 2.92 -1.38
CA LEU A 57 -2.27 3.02 -2.71
C LEU A 57 -3.21 4.23 -2.77
N LYS A 58 -2.87 5.23 -3.59
CA LYS A 58 -3.63 6.49 -3.68
C LYS A 58 -4.43 6.55 -4.98
N LYS A 59 -5.76 6.48 -4.90
CA LYS A 59 -6.66 6.43 -6.07
C LYS A 59 -6.57 7.71 -6.91
N GLY A 60 -6.46 7.55 -8.23
CA GLY A 60 -6.39 8.67 -9.18
C GLY A 60 -5.01 9.32 -9.33
N ARG A 61 -3.98 8.77 -8.67
CA ARG A 61 -2.60 9.32 -8.67
C ARG A 61 -1.61 8.50 -9.50
N ARG A 62 -2.08 7.55 -10.31
CA ARG A 62 -1.20 6.73 -11.16
C ARG A 62 -0.40 7.62 -12.11
N SER A 63 0.92 7.65 -11.94
CA SER A 63 1.84 8.29 -12.89
C SER A 63 1.96 7.44 -14.16
N LEU A 64 2.01 8.10 -15.32
CA LEU A 64 2.34 7.46 -16.60
C LEU A 64 3.84 7.18 -16.75
N ASP A 65 4.66 7.88 -15.97
CA ASP A 65 6.10 7.66 -15.91
C ASP A 65 6.37 6.55 -14.89
N GLY A 66 6.78 5.37 -15.36
CA GLY A 66 6.99 4.16 -14.57
C GLY A 66 8.16 4.22 -13.58
N LYS A 67 8.49 5.41 -13.08
CA LYS A 67 9.54 5.60 -12.08
C LYS A 67 9.09 5.06 -10.74
N VAL A 68 9.66 3.92 -10.41
CA VAL A 68 9.59 3.23 -9.13
C VAL A 68 10.20 4.12 -8.05
N SER A 69 9.37 4.84 -7.28
CA SER A 69 9.84 5.52 -6.07
C SER A 69 9.90 4.50 -4.93
N SER A 70 11.07 3.89 -4.78
CA SER A 70 11.49 3.31 -3.51
C SER A 70 12.06 4.42 -2.63
N GLU A 71 11.30 5.49 -2.38
CA GLU A 71 11.76 6.53 -1.46
C GLU A 71 11.62 6.01 -0.03
N ARG A 72 12.75 5.91 0.68
CA ARG A 72 12.78 5.73 2.12
C ARG A 72 12.15 6.97 2.76
N VAL A 73 10.84 6.98 2.88
CA VAL A 73 10.16 7.86 3.82
C VAL A 73 10.56 7.38 5.21
N GLN A 74 11.20 8.25 6.00
CA GLN A 74 11.47 7.97 7.41
C GLN A 74 10.16 7.47 8.04
N PRO A 75 10.13 6.25 8.61
CA PRO A 75 8.88 5.73 9.15
C PRO A 75 8.39 6.73 10.19
N PRO A 76 7.14 7.24 10.11
CA PRO A 76 6.58 8.00 11.21
C PRO A 76 6.70 7.13 12.45
N SER A 77 7.18 7.70 13.55
CA SER A 77 7.26 7.02 14.85
C SER A 77 5.84 6.73 15.32
N ILE A 78 5.24 5.67 14.78
CA ILE A 78 3.96 5.17 15.20
C ILE A 78 4.27 4.11 16.25
N SER A 79 4.23 4.53 17.51
CA SER A 79 4.23 3.59 18.63
C SER A 79 2.90 2.83 18.61
N LEU A 80 2.84 1.76 17.82
CA LEU A 80 1.75 0.80 17.90
C LEU A 80 1.93 0.03 19.22
N LEU A 81 1.38 0.58 20.30
CA LEU A 81 1.13 -0.18 21.51
C LEU A 81 0.40 -1.47 21.11
N HIS A 82 0.96 -2.62 21.49
CA HIS A 82 0.34 -3.94 21.36
C HIS A 82 -1.01 -3.97 22.10
N LYS A 83 -2.05 -3.44 21.46
CA LYS A 83 -3.45 -3.71 21.75
C LYS A 83 -4.13 -3.81 20.40
N THR A 84 -4.39 -5.06 20.01
CA THR A 84 -5.18 -5.46 18.86
C THR A 84 -6.43 -4.60 18.74
N ALA A 85 -6.38 -3.62 17.84
CA ALA A 85 -7.54 -2.85 17.40
C ALA A 85 -7.21 -2.31 15.99
N ILE A 86 -7.34 -3.19 14.98
CA ILE A 86 -7.63 -2.71 13.64
C ILE A 86 -9.15 -2.55 13.61
N LEU A 87 -9.62 -1.34 13.91
CA LEU A 87 -10.97 -0.93 13.59
C LEU A 87 -10.94 -0.38 12.17
N VAL A 88 -11.51 -1.13 11.23
CA VAL A 88 -12.07 -0.61 9.97
C VAL A 88 -13.47 -1.19 9.87
#